data_AF-A0A2U9SLH5-F1
#
_entry.id   AF-A0A2U9SLH5-F1
#
_cell.length_a   1.000
_cell.length_b   1.000
_cell.length_c   1.000
_cell.angle_alpha   90.00
_cell.angle_beta   90.00
_cell.angle_gamma   90.00
#
_symmetry.space_group_name_H-M   'P 1'
#
loop_
_entity.id
_entity.type
_entity.pdbx_description
1 polymer ?
#
loop_
_entity_poly.entity_id
_entity_poly.type
_entity_poly.pdbx_seq_one_letter_code
_entity_poly.pdbx_strand_id
1 'polypeptide(L)'
;MATHGRFRAMRAAVAALVVWAAGAAGLAGFGVAHAEVAAADPIDVAMRQCLARRDRSSTAGQIQCMGEAQQQWQAVMDGAYQRLLKDAPADAKRGWQDSQRRWVTWRKDEVILLKAVYDTTRGTAYTMSSADMQLQPVRDRALALRGAADRYAPPPAAVAVAATSGTSAAEGAAASNGKPAANAPRDPAVRRVRPCEQDAACEHALFDLNRYYQKLRRKMPAHSAATLVRAQRAWVAFRDATAPLVGEDGRVDLIGARIATMKRLSETAGNK
;
A
#
# COMPACT_ATOMS: atom_id res chain seq x y z
N MET A 1 21.96 -57.40 -53.24
CA MET A 1 21.07 -58.50 -53.67
C MET A 1 19.65 -57.98 -53.77
N ALA A 2 18.83 -58.64 -54.58
CA ALA A 2 17.38 -58.44 -54.71
C ALA A 2 16.63 -59.13 -53.52
N THR A 3 15.34 -58.97 -53.20
CA THR A 3 14.22 -58.22 -53.84
C THR A 3 12.99 -58.13 -52.91
N HIS A 4 12.12 -57.12 -53.11
CA HIS A 4 10.68 -57.04 -52.69
C HIS A 4 10.36 -57.16 -51.18
N GLY A 5 9.22 -56.69 -50.64
CA GLY A 5 8.06 -55.91 -51.11
C GLY A 5 7.21 -55.51 -49.87
N ARG A 6 6.09 -54.78 -49.91
CA ARG A 6 5.09 -54.52 -50.97
C ARG A 6 4.44 -53.14 -50.75
N PHE A 7 4.04 -52.45 -51.83
CA PHE A 7 3.16 -51.27 -51.77
C PHE A 7 1.67 -51.64 -51.81
N ARG A 8 0.83 -50.82 -51.16
CA ARG A 8 -0.52 -50.34 -51.58
C ARG A 8 -0.99 -49.31 -50.52
N ALA A 9 -1.24 -48.03 -50.87
CA ALA A 9 -2.47 -47.48 -51.50
C ALA A 9 -3.66 -47.42 -50.50
N MET A 10 -4.53 -46.40 -50.45
CA MET A 10 -4.70 -45.10 -51.15
C MET A 10 -5.61 -44.20 -50.24
N ARG A 11 -6.06 -42.94 -50.49
CA ARG A 11 -6.15 -42.02 -51.65
C ARG A 11 -6.45 -40.58 -51.14
N ALA A 12 -6.11 -39.53 -51.92
CA ALA A 12 -6.84 -38.23 -52.02
C ALA A 12 -6.95 -37.29 -50.77
N ALA A 13 -7.14 -35.96 -50.90
CA ALA A 13 -6.91 -35.04 -52.02
C ALA A 13 -6.83 -33.55 -51.58
N VAL A 14 -5.97 -32.79 -52.28
CA VAL A 14 -6.16 -31.42 -52.82
C VAL A 14 -6.80 -30.31 -51.94
N ALA A 15 -5.94 -29.39 -51.52
CA ALA A 15 -6.04 -27.91 -51.51
C ALA A 15 -7.39 -27.17 -51.38
N ALA A 16 -7.36 -26.12 -50.54
CA ALA A 16 -7.61 -24.75 -51.01
C ALA A 16 -6.84 -23.72 -50.16
N LEU A 17 -6.02 -22.88 -50.80
CA LEU A 17 -5.57 -21.60 -50.22
C LEU A 17 -6.48 -20.50 -50.77
N VAL A 18 -7.21 -19.82 -49.91
CA VAL A 18 -7.95 -18.60 -50.26
C VAL A 18 -7.58 -17.52 -49.25
N VAL A 19 -6.65 -16.65 -49.64
CA VAL A 19 -6.41 -15.38 -48.93
C VAL A 19 -7.47 -14.39 -49.41
N TRP A 20 -8.28 -13.87 -48.50
CA TRP A 20 -9.07 -12.67 -48.72
C TRP A 20 -8.82 -11.67 -47.59
N ALA A 21 -8.02 -10.65 -47.89
CA ALA A 21 -7.77 -9.53 -47.00
C ALA A 21 -8.87 -8.48 -47.17
N ALA A 22 -9.99 -8.64 -46.46
CA ALA A 22 -11.09 -7.68 -46.43
C ALA A 22 -11.74 -7.63 -45.03
N GLY A 23 -11.21 -6.79 -44.15
CA GLY A 23 -11.66 -6.66 -42.75
C GLY A 23 -11.44 -5.28 -42.12
N ALA A 24 -11.22 -4.25 -42.95
CA ALA A 24 -10.88 -2.89 -42.50
C ALA A 24 -12.12 -1.99 -42.28
N ALA A 25 -13.13 -2.50 -41.56
CA ALA A 25 -14.25 -1.72 -41.03
C ALA A 25 -14.93 -2.50 -39.89
N GLY A 26 -15.23 -1.84 -38.75
CA GLY A 26 -16.13 -2.40 -37.74
C GLY A 26 -15.55 -2.94 -36.43
N LEU A 27 -14.45 -2.38 -35.90
CA LEU A 27 -14.04 -2.57 -34.49
C LEU A 27 -13.84 -1.24 -33.73
N ALA A 28 -14.70 -0.27 -33.98
CA ALA A 28 -14.87 0.88 -33.08
C ALA A 28 -15.68 0.43 -31.86
N GLY A 29 -15.03 0.21 -30.71
CA GLY A 29 -15.71 -0.22 -29.48
C GLY A 29 -14.80 -0.62 -28.32
N PHE A 30 -13.59 -1.12 -28.59
CA PHE A 30 -12.61 -1.39 -27.53
C PHE A 30 -11.92 -0.10 -27.09
N GLY A 31 -12.59 0.65 -26.23
CA GLY A 31 -11.98 1.76 -25.50
C GLY A 31 -10.77 1.25 -24.70
N VAL A 32 -9.58 1.68 -25.08
CA VAL A 32 -8.35 1.31 -24.38
C VAL A 32 -8.36 1.99 -23.02
N ALA A 33 -8.75 1.25 -21.99
CA ALA A 33 -8.67 1.70 -20.60
C ALA A 33 -7.20 1.86 -20.23
N HIS A 34 -6.65 3.07 -20.46
CA HIS A 34 -5.39 3.48 -19.90
C HIS A 34 -5.54 3.51 -18.37
N ALA A 35 -5.11 2.43 -17.72
CA ALA A 35 -4.86 2.44 -16.30
C ALA A 35 -3.71 3.43 -16.06
N GLU A 36 -4.06 4.67 -15.69
CA GLU A 36 -3.07 5.68 -15.32
C GLU A 36 -2.23 5.14 -14.17
N VAL A 37 -0.97 4.81 -14.46
CA VAL A 37 -0.01 4.41 -13.44
C VAL A 37 0.24 5.64 -12.57
N ALA A 38 -0.45 5.69 -11.42
CA ALA A 38 -0.40 6.80 -10.50
C ALA A 38 1.06 7.24 -10.27
N ALA A 39 1.35 8.49 -10.60
CA ALA A 39 2.73 8.99 -10.64
C ALA A 39 3.41 8.76 -9.28
N ALA A 40 4.60 8.15 -9.31
CA ALA A 40 5.37 7.87 -8.11
C ALA A 40 5.60 9.17 -7.31
N ASP A 41 5.42 9.11 -6.00
CA ASP A 41 5.51 10.29 -5.13
C ASP A 41 6.86 11.01 -5.32
N PRO A 42 6.89 12.35 -5.42
CA PRO A 42 8.12 13.11 -5.59
C PRO A 42 9.23 12.76 -4.58
N ILE A 43 8.89 12.34 -3.35
CA ILE A 43 9.88 11.90 -2.36
C ILE A 43 10.55 10.59 -2.79
N ASP A 44 9.78 9.63 -3.31
CA ASP A 44 10.31 8.36 -3.82
C ASP A 44 11.07 8.54 -5.16
N VAL A 45 10.75 9.59 -5.93
CA VAL A 45 11.54 10.04 -7.10
C VAL A 45 12.88 10.63 -6.64
N ALA A 46 12.84 11.60 -5.72
CA ALA A 46 14.02 12.27 -5.18
C ALA A 46 14.97 11.30 -4.45
N MET A 47 14.43 10.33 -3.71
CA MET A 47 15.23 9.27 -3.09
C MET A 47 15.98 8.44 -4.13
N ARG A 48 15.31 7.98 -5.21
CA ARG A 48 15.97 7.22 -6.29
C ARG A 48 17.06 8.04 -7.00
N GLN A 49 16.81 9.32 -7.24
CA GLN A 49 17.80 10.24 -7.78
C GLN A 49 19.00 10.42 -6.83
N CYS A 50 18.74 10.55 -5.52
CA CYS A 50 19.76 10.67 -4.49
C CYS A 50 20.65 9.42 -4.44
N LEU A 51 20.06 8.23 -4.43
CA LEU A 51 20.76 6.94 -4.40
C LEU A 51 21.65 6.74 -5.64
N ALA A 52 21.30 7.35 -6.78
CA ALA A 52 22.08 7.31 -8.01
C ALA A 52 23.25 8.34 -8.07
N ARG A 53 23.40 9.22 -7.08
CA ARG A 53 24.48 10.23 -7.06
C ARG A 53 25.84 9.59 -6.77
N ARG A 54 26.88 10.02 -7.49
CA ARG A 54 28.26 9.56 -7.28
C ARG A 54 28.76 9.80 -5.84
N ASP A 55 28.44 10.95 -5.24
CA ASP A 55 28.84 11.29 -3.87
C ASP A 55 28.05 10.52 -2.78
N ARG A 56 26.93 9.88 -3.14
CA ARG A 56 26.12 9.05 -2.25
C ARG A 56 26.31 7.55 -2.47
N SER A 57 27.28 7.14 -3.29
CA SER A 57 27.52 5.74 -3.68
C SER A 57 27.99 4.81 -2.54
N SER A 58 28.54 5.34 -1.45
CA SER A 58 28.90 4.55 -0.27
C SER A 58 27.67 4.13 0.54
N THR A 59 27.74 3.03 1.30
CA THR A 59 26.62 2.61 2.18
C THR A 59 26.14 3.73 3.10
N ALA A 60 27.05 4.56 3.63
CA ALA A 60 26.69 5.72 4.44
C ALA A 60 25.89 6.76 3.64
N GLY A 61 26.31 7.06 2.39
CA GLY A 61 25.58 7.96 1.49
C GLY A 61 24.21 7.43 1.07
N GLN A 62 24.07 6.12 0.87
CA GLN A 62 22.78 5.48 0.60
C GLN A 62 21.84 5.59 1.80
N ILE A 63 22.33 5.30 3.02
CA ILE A 63 21.56 5.45 4.27
C ILE A 63 21.18 6.92 4.50
N GLN A 64 22.04 7.89 4.16
CA GLN A 64 21.71 9.33 4.21
C GLN A 64 20.52 9.66 3.28
N CYS A 65 20.51 9.19 2.03
CA CYS A 65 19.38 9.38 1.13
C CYS A 65 18.07 8.78 1.68
N MET A 66 18.13 7.62 2.33
CA MET A 66 16.96 6.99 2.96
C MET A 66 16.48 7.77 4.20
N GLY A 67 17.40 8.33 4.99
CA GLY A 67 17.07 9.20 6.13
C GLY A 67 16.47 10.55 5.71
N GLU A 68 17.00 11.16 4.64
CA GLU A 68 16.45 12.37 4.01
C GLU A 68 15.02 12.12 3.49
N ALA A 69 14.78 10.96 2.85
CA ALA A 69 13.44 10.55 2.44
C ALA A 69 12.50 10.28 3.62
N GLN A 70 12.99 9.68 4.71
CA GLN A 70 12.20 9.45 5.93
C GLN A 70 11.77 10.76 6.59
N GLN A 71 12.63 11.79 6.60
CA GLN A 71 12.29 13.13 7.10
C GLN A 71 11.22 13.82 6.24
N GLN A 72 11.32 13.69 4.91
CA GLN A 72 10.29 14.22 4.00
C GLN A 72 8.94 13.49 4.17
N TRP A 73 8.96 12.15 4.30
CA TRP A 73 7.75 11.37 4.56
C TRP A 73 7.14 11.67 5.95
N GLN A 74 7.95 11.95 6.96
CA GLN A 74 7.49 12.45 8.26
C GLN A 74 6.76 13.80 8.13
N ALA A 75 7.32 14.76 7.38
CA ALA A 75 6.67 16.06 7.13
C ALA A 75 5.35 15.92 6.37
N VAL A 76 5.26 15.00 5.39
CA VAL A 76 3.99 14.66 4.72
C VAL A 76 2.99 14.05 5.70
N MET A 77 3.43 13.14 6.58
CA MET A 77 2.56 12.53 7.58
C MET A 77 1.96 13.58 8.52
N ASP A 78 2.77 14.50 9.03
CA ASP A 78 2.31 15.54 9.94
C ASP A 78 1.39 16.56 9.23
N GLY A 79 1.73 16.96 7.99
CA GLY A 79 0.86 17.82 7.17
C GLY A 79 -0.49 17.17 6.84
N ALA A 80 -0.49 15.88 6.46
CA ALA A 80 -1.71 15.12 6.23
C ALA A 80 -2.54 14.95 7.51
N TYR A 81 -1.89 14.72 8.66
CA TYR A 81 -2.55 14.68 9.96
C TYR A 81 -3.25 16.00 10.29
N GLN A 82 -2.62 17.15 10.06
CA GLN A 82 -3.28 18.45 10.30
C GLN A 82 -4.47 18.70 9.36
N ARG A 83 -4.38 18.33 8.07
CA ARG A 83 -5.54 18.38 7.15
C ARG A 83 -6.69 17.50 7.65
N LEU A 84 -6.40 16.27 8.06
CA LEU A 84 -7.37 15.36 8.66
C LEU A 84 -8.01 15.96 9.91
N LEU A 85 -7.21 16.49 10.85
CA LEU A 85 -7.73 17.11 12.08
C LEU A 85 -8.54 18.38 11.84
N LYS A 86 -8.36 19.06 10.70
CA LYS A 86 -9.24 20.15 10.29
C LYS A 86 -10.59 19.59 9.81
N ASP A 87 -10.59 18.80 8.74
CA ASP A 87 -11.80 18.53 7.95
C ASP A 87 -12.61 17.29 8.39
N ALA A 88 -12.03 16.37 9.17
CA ALA A 88 -12.72 15.16 9.64
C ALA A 88 -13.87 15.41 10.64
N PRO A 89 -14.92 14.57 10.68
CA PRO A 89 -16.00 14.64 11.66
C PRO A 89 -15.51 14.29 13.09
N ALA A 90 -16.23 14.74 14.11
CA ALA A 90 -15.75 14.76 15.51
C ALA A 90 -15.56 13.37 16.16
N ASP A 91 -16.18 12.31 15.63
CA ASP A 91 -15.94 10.91 15.99
C ASP A 91 -14.63 10.40 15.39
N ALA A 92 -14.48 10.49 14.05
CA ALA A 92 -13.28 10.08 13.34
C ALA A 92 -12.05 10.86 13.82
N LYS A 93 -12.19 12.17 14.04
CA LYS A 93 -11.12 13.06 14.54
C LYS A 93 -10.52 12.55 15.85
N ARG A 94 -11.35 12.14 16.82
CA ARG A 94 -10.89 11.52 18.08
C ARG A 94 -10.23 10.16 17.86
N GLY A 95 -10.78 9.33 16.97
CA GLY A 95 -10.19 8.05 16.59
C GLY A 95 -8.80 8.21 15.96
N TRP A 96 -8.64 9.10 14.98
CA TRP A 96 -7.37 9.38 14.33
C TRP A 96 -6.34 10.00 15.28
N GLN A 97 -6.77 10.81 16.27
CA GLN A 97 -5.91 11.29 17.36
C GLN A 97 -5.39 10.14 18.25
N ASP A 98 -6.22 9.14 18.58
CA ASP A 98 -5.79 7.97 19.35
C ASP A 98 -4.90 7.03 18.52
N SER A 99 -5.28 6.76 17.27
CA SER A 99 -4.44 6.06 16.28
C SER A 99 -3.05 6.70 16.17
N GLN A 100 -2.94 8.02 16.02
CA GLN A 100 -1.65 8.71 15.88
C GLN A 100 -0.83 8.69 17.17
N ARG A 101 -1.44 8.94 18.34
CA ARG A 101 -0.75 8.80 19.64
C ARG A 101 -0.18 7.40 19.83
N ARG A 102 -0.97 6.35 19.54
CA ARG A 102 -0.51 4.95 19.68
C ARG A 102 0.54 4.58 18.64
N TRP A 103 0.45 5.09 17.41
CA TRP A 103 1.50 4.93 16.39
C TRP A 103 2.83 5.51 16.87
N VAL A 104 2.86 6.73 17.41
CA VAL A 104 4.07 7.35 17.97
C VAL A 104 4.66 6.52 19.12
N THR A 105 3.82 6.03 20.04
CA THR A 105 4.28 5.12 21.12
C THR A 105 4.87 3.84 20.56
N TRP A 106 4.21 3.21 19.57
CA TRP A 106 4.74 2.02 18.91
C TRP A 106 6.09 2.27 18.23
N ARG A 107 6.24 3.33 17.43
CA ARG A 107 7.52 3.60 16.74
C ARG A 107 8.68 3.80 17.71
N LYS A 108 8.45 4.36 18.91
CA LYS A 108 9.47 4.48 19.96
C LYS A 108 9.98 3.13 20.47
N ASP A 109 9.10 2.21 20.86
CA ASP A 109 9.50 0.85 21.26
C ASP A 109 10.05 0.03 20.07
N GLU A 110 9.51 0.23 18.86
CA GLU A 110 9.94 -0.48 17.65
C GLU A 110 11.39 -0.18 17.28
N VAL A 111 11.85 1.07 17.35
CA VAL A 111 13.27 1.41 17.10
C VAL A 111 14.20 0.68 18.07
N ILE A 112 13.77 0.48 19.32
CA ILE A 112 14.53 -0.29 20.32
C ILE A 112 14.55 -1.80 19.95
N LEU A 113 13.43 -2.35 19.45
CA LEU A 113 13.38 -3.72 18.92
C LEU A 113 14.27 -3.89 17.67
N LEU A 114 14.23 -2.94 16.72
CA LEU A 114 15.06 -2.98 15.52
C LEU A 114 16.54 -2.98 15.91
N LYS A 115 16.96 -2.07 16.80
CA LYS A 115 18.34 -2.07 17.33
C LYS A 115 18.70 -3.41 17.98
N ALA A 116 17.84 -3.93 18.87
CA ALA A 116 18.07 -5.20 19.55
C ALA A 116 18.20 -6.43 18.62
N VAL A 117 17.59 -6.39 17.43
CA VAL A 117 17.75 -7.44 16.41
C VAL A 117 19.01 -7.20 15.56
N TYR A 118 19.20 -5.98 15.04
CA TYR A 118 20.33 -5.67 14.15
C TYR A 118 21.69 -5.65 14.85
N ASP A 119 21.75 -5.35 16.15
CA ASP A 119 22.95 -5.51 16.99
C ASP A 119 23.44 -6.97 17.07
N THR A 120 22.62 -7.96 16.66
CA THR A 120 23.04 -9.37 16.56
C THR A 120 23.68 -9.75 15.21
N THR A 121 23.82 -8.79 14.29
CA THR A 121 24.23 -9.02 12.89
C THR A 121 25.52 -8.29 12.50
N ARG A 122 26.14 -8.71 11.39
CA ARG A 122 27.36 -8.07 10.85
C ARG A 122 27.30 -7.88 9.33
N GLY A 123 27.84 -6.75 8.86
CA GLY A 123 27.90 -6.38 7.45
C GLY A 123 26.91 -5.29 7.03
N THR A 124 27.28 -4.52 6.01
CA THR A 124 26.55 -3.32 5.52
C THR A 124 25.18 -3.63 4.91
N ALA A 125 24.94 -4.86 4.44
CA ALA A 125 23.61 -5.28 3.96
C ALA A 125 22.54 -5.18 5.07
N TYR A 126 22.90 -5.50 6.32
CA TYR A 126 21.98 -5.39 7.45
C TYR A 126 21.76 -3.94 7.89
N THR A 127 22.75 -3.05 7.78
CA THR A 127 22.55 -1.62 8.07
C THR A 127 21.63 -0.96 7.04
N MET A 128 21.73 -1.33 5.76
CA MET A 128 20.78 -0.94 4.72
C MET A 128 19.36 -1.44 5.03
N SER A 129 19.19 -2.72 5.38
CA SER A 129 17.88 -3.28 5.77
C SER A 129 17.31 -2.62 7.03
N SER A 130 18.16 -2.20 7.98
CA SER A 130 17.73 -1.47 9.19
C SER A 130 17.24 -0.05 8.88
N ALA A 131 17.83 0.63 7.88
CA ALA A 131 17.33 1.92 7.40
C ALA A 131 15.96 1.78 6.70
N ASP A 132 15.79 0.75 5.85
CA ASP A 132 14.51 0.46 5.18
C ASP A 132 13.37 0.22 6.18
N MET A 133 13.62 -0.57 7.24
CA MET A 133 12.64 -0.84 8.30
C MET A 133 12.27 0.38 9.16
N GLN A 134 13.05 1.46 9.10
CA GLN A 134 12.72 2.74 9.73
C GLN A 134 11.92 3.64 8.78
N LEU A 135 12.29 3.67 7.48
CA LEU A 135 11.66 4.44 6.41
C LEU A 135 10.23 4.00 6.10
N GLN A 136 10.02 2.74 5.69
CA GLN A 136 8.73 2.31 5.10
C GLN A 136 7.52 2.58 6.01
N PRO A 137 7.54 2.28 7.33
CA PRO A 137 6.38 2.50 8.18
C PRO A 137 6.04 3.98 8.43
N VAL A 138 6.94 4.92 8.11
CA VAL A 138 6.66 6.37 8.10
C VAL A 138 5.95 6.75 6.80
N ARG A 139 6.47 6.28 5.66
CA ARG A 139 5.86 6.44 4.33
C ARG A 139 4.45 5.87 4.28
N ASP A 140 4.25 4.64 4.74
CA ASP A 140 2.94 3.97 4.74
C ASP A 140 1.93 4.70 5.64
N ARG A 141 2.38 5.22 6.79
CA ARG A 141 1.53 6.04 7.67
C ARG A 141 1.20 7.40 7.04
N ALA A 142 2.15 8.03 6.36
CA ALA A 142 1.94 9.28 5.63
C ALA A 142 0.89 9.11 4.53
N LEU A 143 0.97 8.04 3.74
CA LEU A 143 0.00 7.70 2.70
C LEU A 143 -1.38 7.37 3.28
N ALA A 144 -1.45 6.59 4.37
CA ALA A 144 -2.70 6.27 5.05
C ALA A 144 -3.40 7.52 5.61
N LEU A 145 -2.66 8.46 6.19
CA LEU A 145 -3.21 9.75 6.66
C LEU A 145 -3.56 10.68 5.50
N ARG A 146 -2.81 10.67 4.40
CA ARG A 146 -3.11 11.44 3.17
C ARG A 146 -4.47 10.99 2.62
N GLY A 147 -4.62 9.70 2.31
CA GLY A 147 -5.88 9.15 1.81
C GLY A 147 -7.05 9.29 2.78
N ALA A 148 -6.81 9.23 4.11
CA ALA A 148 -7.84 9.52 5.09
C ALA A 148 -8.26 11.00 5.10
N ALA A 149 -7.32 11.94 5.03
CA ALA A 149 -7.61 13.37 4.92
C ALA A 149 -8.39 13.67 3.63
N ASP A 150 -7.99 13.08 2.51
CA ASP A 150 -8.59 13.32 1.19
C ASP A 150 -10.03 12.77 1.11
N ARG A 151 -10.36 11.70 1.87
CA ARG A 151 -11.75 11.22 2.04
C ARG A 151 -12.64 12.11 2.90
N TYR A 152 -12.07 12.93 3.77
CA TYR A 152 -12.83 13.89 4.61
C TYR A 152 -12.77 15.32 4.07
N ALA A 153 -11.96 15.59 3.04
CA ALA A 153 -11.87 16.90 2.43
C ALA A 153 -13.27 17.38 1.97
N PRO A 154 -13.59 18.67 2.12
CA PRO A 154 -14.83 19.20 1.55
C PRO A 154 -14.82 18.95 0.04
N PRO A 155 -16.00 18.69 -0.59
CA PRO A 155 -16.06 18.60 -2.04
C PRO A 155 -15.48 19.90 -2.63
N PRO A 156 -14.72 19.84 -3.74
CA PRO A 156 -14.17 21.04 -4.35
C PRO A 156 -15.33 22.01 -4.60
N ALA A 157 -15.22 23.22 -4.04
CA ALA A 157 -16.26 24.23 -4.16
C ALA A 157 -16.57 24.39 -5.65
N ALA A 158 -17.84 24.17 -6.03
CA ALA A 158 -18.25 24.09 -7.42
C ALA A 158 -17.75 25.35 -8.14
N VAL A 159 -16.75 25.17 -9.01
CA VAL A 159 -16.09 26.29 -9.66
C VAL A 159 -17.17 27.00 -10.45
N ALA A 160 -17.45 28.25 -10.09
CA ALA A 160 -18.48 29.04 -10.73
C ALA A 160 -18.00 29.37 -12.15
N VAL A 161 -18.26 28.44 -13.08
CA VAL A 161 -18.11 28.65 -14.51
C VAL A 161 -19.06 29.79 -14.87
N ALA A 162 -18.51 31.00 -14.90
CA ALA A 162 -19.28 32.20 -15.20
C ALA A 162 -19.93 32.01 -16.57
N ALA A 163 -21.26 31.95 -16.60
CA ALA A 163 -22.00 31.74 -17.82
C ALA A 163 -21.88 32.99 -18.71
N THR A 164 -20.87 33.02 -19.57
CA THR A 164 -20.74 33.98 -20.66
C THR A 164 -21.94 33.81 -21.59
N SER A 165 -22.82 34.81 -21.59
CA SER A 165 -24.07 34.83 -22.35
C SER A 165 -23.86 34.71 -23.86
N GLY A 166 -23.92 33.50 -24.40
CA GLY A 166 -23.92 33.22 -25.83
C GLY A 166 -25.27 32.69 -26.28
N THR A 167 -26.04 33.49 -27.03
CA THR A 167 -27.38 33.13 -27.49
C THR A 167 -27.37 32.47 -28.88
N SER A 168 -27.69 31.19 -28.94
CA SER A 168 -28.18 30.49 -30.13
C SER A 168 -29.11 29.34 -29.70
N ALA A 169 -30.08 28.98 -30.53
CA ALA A 169 -31.20 28.09 -30.17
C ALA A 169 -31.33 26.89 -31.11
N ALA A 170 -32.20 25.94 -30.73
CA ALA A 170 -32.48 24.65 -31.38
C ALA A 170 -31.33 23.61 -31.28
N GLU A 171 -31.57 22.29 -31.18
CA GLU A 171 -32.85 21.56 -31.07
C GLU A 171 -32.74 20.34 -30.14
N GLY A 172 -33.86 19.67 -29.85
CA GLY A 172 -34.02 18.87 -28.63
C GLY A 172 -33.49 17.43 -28.66
N ALA A 173 -32.95 16.98 -27.51
CA ALA A 173 -32.82 15.58 -27.11
C ALA A 173 -33.19 15.43 -25.61
N ALA A 174 -33.63 14.25 -25.19
CA ALA A 174 -34.31 14.07 -23.91
C ALA A 174 -33.41 14.36 -22.68
N ALA A 175 -33.86 15.29 -21.82
CA ALA A 175 -33.17 15.61 -20.58
C ALA A 175 -33.34 14.50 -19.53
N SER A 176 -32.34 13.64 -19.38
CA SER A 176 -32.14 12.84 -18.18
C SER A 176 -31.80 13.78 -17.02
N ASN A 177 -32.82 14.21 -16.29
CA ASN A 177 -32.71 15.15 -15.17
C ASN A 177 -32.05 14.48 -13.95
N GLY A 178 -30.75 14.17 -14.09
CA GLY A 178 -29.89 13.52 -13.11
C GLY A 178 -29.57 14.43 -11.94
N LYS A 179 -30.59 14.78 -11.15
CA LYS A 179 -30.46 15.41 -9.84
C LYS A 179 -29.42 14.59 -9.04
N PRO A 180 -28.26 15.16 -8.68
CA PRO A 180 -27.23 14.39 -8.00
C PRO A 180 -27.81 13.83 -6.70
N ALA A 181 -27.62 12.51 -6.49
CA ALA A 181 -28.25 11.78 -5.41
C ALA A 181 -27.67 12.20 -4.05
N ALA A 182 -28.22 13.28 -3.48
CA ALA A 182 -27.79 13.85 -2.19
C ALA A 182 -27.90 12.87 -1.01
N ASN A 183 -28.64 11.77 -1.19
CA ASN A 183 -28.79 10.66 -0.24
C ASN A 183 -28.13 9.35 -0.72
N ALA A 184 -27.05 9.41 -1.50
CA ALA A 184 -26.08 8.31 -1.51
C ALA A 184 -25.57 8.12 -0.06
N PRO A 185 -25.69 6.93 0.57
CA PRO A 185 -25.26 6.74 1.96
C PRO A 185 -23.77 7.05 2.08
N ARG A 186 -23.42 8.11 2.84
CA ARG A 186 -22.02 8.38 3.17
C ARG A 186 -21.54 7.30 4.11
N ASP A 187 -20.60 6.51 3.62
CA ASP A 187 -19.98 5.39 4.31
C ASP A 187 -19.45 5.86 5.68
N PRO A 188 -19.83 5.26 6.82
CA PRO A 188 -19.62 5.86 8.13
C PRO A 188 -18.13 6.03 8.46
N ALA A 189 -17.80 7.20 8.97
CA ALA A 189 -16.43 7.65 9.20
C ALA A 189 -15.69 6.86 10.31
N VAL A 190 -16.45 6.18 11.17
CA VAL A 190 -16.00 5.16 12.12
C VAL A 190 -16.93 3.95 11.99
N ARG A 191 -16.36 2.74 11.85
CA ARG A 191 -17.08 1.48 11.62
C ARG A 191 -16.97 0.56 12.84
N ARG A 192 -18.03 -0.20 13.13
CA ARG A 192 -17.94 -1.36 14.02
C ARG A 192 -17.21 -2.47 13.25
N VAL A 193 -16.05 -2.88 13.76
CA VAL A 193 -15.26 -4.01 13.23
C VAL A 193 -15.70 -5.28 13.96
N ARG A 194 -15.92 -6.39 13.25
CA ARG A 194 -16.25 -7.69 13.87
C ARG A 194 -15.04 -8.28 14.59
N PRO A 195 -15.22 -9.19 15.58
CA PRO A 195 -14.14 -10.03 16.11
C PRO A 195 -13.35 -10.70 14.98
N CYS A 196 -12.03 -10.83 15.17
CA CYS A 196 -11.14 -11.35 14.12
C CYS A 196 -11.40 -12.83 13.78
N GLU A 197 -11.89 -13.60 14.75
CA GLU A 197 -12.38 -14.99 14.60
C GLU A 197 -13.63 -15.13 13.69
N GLN A 198 -14.26 -14.01 13.29
CA GLN A 198 -15.42 -13.98 12.38
C GLN A 198 -15.04 -13.55 10.96
N ASP A 199 -13.74 -13.47 10.69
CA ASP A 199 -13.12 -12.99 9.46
C ASP A 199 -11.89 -13.88 9.19
N ALA A 200 -12.06 -14.88 8.31
CA ALA A 200 -11.02 -15.88 8.03
C ALA A 200 -9.71 -15.26 7.49
N ALA A 201 -9.76 -14.10 6.83
CA ALA A 201 -8.57 -13.39 6.39
C ALA A 201 -7.82 -12.77 7.58
N CYS A 202 -8.55 -12.14 8.51
CA CYS A 202 -7.99 -11.64 9.75
C CYS A 202 -7.45 -12.77 10.64
N GLU A 203 -8.19 -13.86 10.82
CA GLU A 203 -7.78 -15.00 11.64
C GLU A 203 -6.47 -15.63 11.11
N HIS A 204 -6.42 -15.91 9.80
CA HIS A 204 -5.21 -16.42 9.15
C HIS A 204 -4.03 -15.46 9.32
N ALA A 205 -4.25 -14.16 9.15
CA ALA A 205 -3.21 -13.16 9.33
C ALA A 205 -2.73 -13.06 10.81
N LEU A 206 -3.60 -13.21 11.80
CA LEU A 206 -3.18 -13.28 13.21
C LEU A 206 -2.45 -14.58 13.54
N PHE A 207 -2.85 -15.71 12.98
CA PHE A 207 -2.12 -16.97 13.13
C PHE A 207 -0.68 -16.81 12.63
N ASP A 208 -0.49 -16.24 11.44
CA ASP A 208 0.84 -16.08 10.85
C ASP A 208 1.68 -15.02 11.58
N LEU A 209 1.06 -13.93 12.03
CA LEU A 209 1.72 -12.95 12.89
C LEU A 209 2.23 -13.59 14.19
N ASN A 210 1.41 -14.42 14.85
CA ASN A 210 1.80 -15.15 16.05
C ASN A 210 2.93 -16.17 15.76
N ARG A 211 2.86 -16.87 14.62
CA ARG A 211 3.91 -17.81 14.15
C ARG A 211 5.27 -17.10 14.02
N TYR A 212 5.32 -15.97 13.32
CA TYR A 212 6.58 -15.22 13.15
C TYR A 212 7.04 -14.51 14.43
N TYR A 213 6.13 -14.00 15.27
CA TYR A 213 6.45 -13.43 16.58
C TYR A 213 7.15 -14.46 17.49
N GLN A 214 6.63 -15.69 17.59
CA GLN A 214 7.27 -16.74 18.41
C GLN A 214 8.60 -17.22 17.78
N LYS A 215 8.71 -17.29 16.45
CA LYS A 215 9.96 -17.61 15.74
C LYS A 215 11.05 -16.57 16.05
N LEU A 216 10.72 -15.28 16.01
CA LEU A 216 11.64 -14.20 16.41
C LEU A 216 12.00 -14.27 17.89
N ARG A 217 11.00 -14.43 18.78
CA ARG A 217 11.21 -14.50 20.23
C ARG A 217 12.18 -15.61 20.65
N ARG A 218 12.17 -16.75 19.94
CA ARG A 218 13.11 -17.88 20.17
C ARG A 218 14.54 -17.61 19.68
N LYS A 219 14.74 -16.65 18.76
CA LYS A 219 16.07 -16.25 18.24
C LYS A 219 16.70 -15.07 18.97
N MET A 220 15.90 -14.23 19.64
CA MET A 220 16.41 -13.04 20.32
C MET A 220 17.17 -13.40 21.61
N PRO A 221 18.30 -12.72 21.92
CA PRO A 221 18.96 -12.84 23.22
C PRO A 221 18.01 -12.55 24.39
N ALA A 222 18.09 -13.33 25.48
CA ALA A 222 17.16 -13.24 26.59
C ALA A 222 17.05 -11.83 27.21
N HIS A 223 18.18 -11.13 27.35
CA HIS A 223 18.22 -9.75 27.85
C HIS A 223 17.46 -8.74 26.97
N SER A 224 17.31 -9.03 25.67
CA SER A 224 16.66 -8.13 24.71
C SER A 224 15.22 -8.52 24.39
N ALA A 225 14.79 -9.74 24.73
CA ALA A 225 13.46 -10.27 24.40
C ALA A 225 12.28 -9.42 24.92
N ALA A 226 12.48 -8.64 25.99
CA ALA A 226 11.46 -7.71 26.49
C ALA A 226 11.15 -6.54 25.53
N THR A 227 12.08 -6.17 24.63
CA THR A 227 11.86 -5.13 23.61
C THR A 227 10.75 -5.54 22.63
N LEU A 228 10.79 -6.80 22.17
CA LEU A 228 9.78 -7.40 21.31
C LEU A 228 8.39 -7.39 21.95
N VAL A 229 8.30 -7.73 23.24
CA VAL A 229 7.03 -7.74 23.98
C VAL A 229 6.41 -6.33 24.05
N ARG A 230 7.21 -5.30 24.35
CA ARG A 230 6.73 -3.91 24.39
C ARG A 230 6.32 -3.40 23.00
N ALA A 231 7.20 -3.54 22.01
CA ALA A 231 6.94 -3.08 20.64
C ALA A 231 5.71 -3.77 20.03
N GLN A 232 5.53 -5.08 20.26
CA GLN A 232 4.34 -5.79 19.79
C GLN A 232 3.06 -5.38 20.54
N ARG A 233 3.11 -5.17 21.87
CA ARG A 233 1.96 -4.66 22.64
C ARG A 233 1.55 -3.26 22.16
N ALA A 234 2.51 -2.37 21.91
CA ALA A 234 2.26 -1.04 21.39
C ALA A 234 1.69 -1.07 19.97
N TRP A 235 2.21 -1.95 19.10
CA TRP A 235 1.64 -2.17 17.76
C TRP A 235 0.20 -2.69 17.80
N VAL A 236 -0.11 -3.67 18.67
CA VAL A 236 -1.49 -4.17 18.86
C VAL A 236 -2.41 -3.04 19.27
N ALA A 237 -1.99 -2.22 20.25
CA ALA A 237 -2.77 -1.06 20.67
C ALA A 237 -3.01 -0.07 19.51
N PHE A 238 -2.00 0.18 18.66
CA PHE A 238 -2.13 1.01 17.45
C PHE A 238 -3.10 0.41 16.42
N ARG A 239 -3.00 -0.89 16.11
CA ARG A 239 -3.93 -1.63 15.23
C ARG A 239 -5.37 -1.44 15.71
N ASP A 240 -5.61 -1.65 17.00
CA ASP A 240 -6.96 -1.66 17.58
C ASP A 240 -7.62 -0.27 17.59
N ALA A 241 -6.83 0.80 17.73
CA ALA A 241 -7.33 2.17 17.57
C ALA A 241 -7.52 2.60 16.10
N THR A 242 -6.93 1.87 15.16
CA THR A 242 -6.96 2.23 13.72
C THR A 242 -7.99 1.42 12.94
N ALA A 243 -8.24 0.15 13.29
CA ALA A 243 -9.19 -0.71 12.60
C ALA A 243 -10.60 -0.09 12.41
N PRO A 244 -11.22 0.58 13.40
CA PRO A 244 -12.51 1.26 13.21
C PRO A 244 -12.50 2.39 12.16
N LEU A 245 -11.32 2.89 11.77
CA LEU A 245 -11.11 4.02 10.85
C LEU A 245 -10.74 3.58 9.43
N VAL A 246 -10.39 2.30 9.26
CA VAL A 246 -9.95 1.70 7.98
C VAL A 246 -10.79 0.50 7.54
N GLY A 247 -11.67 -0.02 8.40
CA GLY A 247 -12.50 -1.18 8.10
C GLY A 247 -11.81 -2.52 8.35
N GLU A 248 -12.40 -3.60 7.84
CA GLU A 248 -11.92 -4.96 8.04
C GLU A 248 -10.73 -5.27 7.12
N ASP A 249 -10.79 -4.89 5.84
CA ASP A 249 -9.68 -5.05 4.89
C ASP A 249 -8.43 -4.29 5.35
N GLY A 250 -8.58 -3.00 5.69
CA GLY A 250 -7.48 -2.19 6.21
C GLY A 250 -6.93 -2.67 7.56
N ARG A 251 -7.70 -3.45 8.34
CA ARG A 251 -7.19 -4.18 9.51
C ARG A 251 -6.31 -5.36 9.08
N VAL A 252 -6.73 -6.13 8.08
CA VAL A 252 -5.93 -7.24 7.51
C VAL A 252 -4.62 -6.71 6.93
N ASP A 253 -4.64 -5.59 6.18
CA ASP A 253 -3.43 -4.94 5.65
C ASP A 253 -2.43 -4.54 6.76
N LEU A 254 -2.92 -3.93 7.85
CA LEU A 254 -2.09 -3.59 9.00
C LEU A 254 -1.43 -4.83 9.62
N ILE A 255 -2.16 -5.96 9.70
CA ILE A 255 -1.62 -7.24 10.17
C ILE A 255 -0.60 -7.80 9.16
N GLY A 256 -0.87 -7.74 7.86
CA GLY A 256 0.03 -8.17 6.77
C GLY A 256 1.38 -7.44 6.78
N ALA A 257 1.36 -6.12 6.91
CA ALA A 257 2.58 -5.32 7.08
C ALA A 257 3.38 -5.73 8.35
N ARG A 258 2.68 -6.11 9.42
CA ARG A 258 3.31 -6.63 10.65
C ARG A 258 3.85 -8.04 10.49
N ILE A 259 3.18 -8.92 9.74
CA ILE A 259 3.71 -10.24 9.35
C ILE A 259 5.02 -10.07 8.59
N ALA A 260 5.06 -9.23 7.55
CA ALA A 260 6.28 -8.97 6.78
C ALA A 260 7.44 -8.45 7.67
N THR A 261 7.12 -7.54 8.59
CA THR A 261 8.07 -7.03 9.60
C THR A 261 8.60 -8.16 10.50
N MET A 262 7.73 -8.95 11.12
CA MET A 262 8.09 -10.03 12.03
C MET A 262 8.82 -11.17 11.32
N LYS A 263 8.43 -11.49 10.09
CA LYS A 263 9.11 -12.45 9.22
C LYS A 263 10.56 -12.02 8.99
N ARG A 264 10.77 -10.81 8.46
CA ARG A 264 12.11 -10.25 8.19
C ARG A 264 12.98 -10.28 9.46
N LEU A 265 12.48 -9.78 10.59
CA LEU A 265 13.21 -9.83 11.86
C LEU A 265 13.53 -11.28 12.30
N SER A 266 12.61 -12.23 12.15
CA SER A 266 12.84 -13.65 12.46
C SER A 266 13.90 -14.31 11.54
N GLU A 267 14.09 -13.76 10.34
CA GLU A 267 15.07 -14.18 9.35
C GLU A 267 16.41 -13.46 9.53
N THR A 268 16.43 -12.28 10.17
CA THR A 268 17.63 -11.48 10.51
C THR A 268 18.26 -11.84 11.86
N ALA A 269 17.45 -12.08 12.91
CA ALA A 269 17.94 -12.22 14.28
C ALA A 269 18.87 -13.44 14.44
N GLY A 270 20.06 -13.22 15.00
CA GLY A 270 21.08 -14.23 15.26
C GLY A 270 22.05 -14.51 14.10
N ASN A 271 21.93 -13.82 12.96
CA ASN A 271 22.81 -14.01 11.80
C ASN A 271 24.15 -13.26 12.00
N LYS A 272 25.10 -13.92 12.66
CA LYS A 272 26.41 -13.38 13.06
C LYS A 272 27.49 -13.41 11.97
#